data_AF-A0A6C2YJA4-F1
#
_entry.id   AF-A0A6C2YJA4-F1
#
_cell.length_a   1.000
_cell.length_b   1.000
_cell.length_c   1.000
_cell.angle_alpha   90.00
_cell.angle_beta   90.00
_cell.angle_gamma   90.00
#
_symmetry.space_group_name_H-M   'P 1'
#
loop_
_entity.id
_entity.type
_entity.pdbx_description
1 polymer ?
#
loop_
_entity_poly.entity_id
_entity_poly.type
_entity_poly.pdbx_seq_one_letter_code
_entity_poly.pdbx_strand_id
1 'polypeptide(L)'
;MQPETTQLFDRLSKFKWFANVGTRYPEGADLLRANSWEDSLDWCQNPLTEWANIQGGLLLYSKVSTTNDTRFLQWNQVARSLIEPTQRLMESVILPAIPLPKTPQPITNIIMSHISGSLIECEYRDCAPEIQLFNTLLKYYEKGHFPCGWVCNHEDDFPDKAIIVLW
;
A
#
# COMPACT_ATOMS: atom_id res chain seq x y z
N MET A 1 -4.41 1.21 19.27
CA MET A 1 -3.36 1.36 18.25
C MET A 1 -2.09 0.77 18.82
N GLN A 2 -1.49 -0.17 18.11
CA GLN A 2 -0.22 -0.80 18.48
C GLN A 2 0.94 0.21 18.33
N PRO A 3 2.03 0.06 19.12
CA PRO A 3 3.21 0.92 19.03
C PRO A 3 3.79 1.01 17.61
N GLU A 4 3.83 -0.10 16.88
CA GLU A 4 4.35 -0.20 15.50
C GLU A 4 3.55 0.68 14.53
N THR A 5 2.23 0.76 14.72
CA THR A 5 1.36 1.60 13.89
C THR A 5 1.61 3.07 14.15
N THR A 6 1.79 3.46 15.42
CA THR A 6 2.16 4.84 15.79
C THR A 6 3.52 5.22 15.19
N GLN A 7 4.52 4.33 15.30
CA GLN A 7 5.83 4.54 14.68
C GLN A 7 5.73 4.64 13.15
N LEU A 8 4.83 3.87 12.53
CA LEU A 8 4.62 3.95 11.09
C LEU A 8 4.04 5.32 10.68
N PHE A 9 3.06 5.85 11.41
CA PHE A 9 2.56 7.22 11.15
C PHE A 9 3.68 8.27 11.22
N ASP A 10 4.52 8.19 12.26
CA ASP A 10 5.68 9.09 12.41
C ASP A 10 6.66 8.99 11.25
N ARG A 11 6.88 7.78 10.71
CA ARG A 11 7.72 7.56 9.53
C ARG A 11 7.08 8.12 8.27
N LEU A 12 5.80 7.80 8.02
CA LEU A 12 5.08 8.26 6.83
C LEU A 12 5.05 9.78 6.70
N SER A 13 4.94 10.49 7.82
CA SER A 13 4.99 11.97 7.84
C SER A 13 6.34 12.57 7.39
N LYS A 14 7.41 11.76 7.40
CA LYS A 14 8.80 12.19 7.11
C LYS A 14 9.30 11.70 5.75
N PHE A 15 8.52 10.89 5.04
CA PHE A 15 8.90 10.40 3.72
C PHE A 15 9.06 11.56 2.75
N LYS A 16 10.05 11.44 1.85
CA LYS A 16 10.20 12.33 0.69
C LYS A 16 9.29 11.83 -0.43
N TRP A 17 7.99 11.94 -0.20
CA TRP A 17 6.95 11.47 -1.11
C TRP A 17 7.21 11.93 -2.54
N PHE A 18 7.15 10.98 -3.48
CA PHE A 18 7.26 11.22 -4.92
C PHE A 18 8.54 11.94 -5.39
N ALA A 19 9.59 12.03 -4.57
CA ALA A 19 10.82 12.74 -4.92
C ALA A 19 11.58 12.12 -6.10
N ASN A 20 11.30 10.86 -6.43
CA ASN A 20 11.98 10.07 -7.45
C ASN A 20 11.01 9.49 -8.51
N VAL A 21 9.77 9.96 -8.59
CA VAL A 21 8.87 9.51 -9.66
C VAL A 21 9.45 9.82 -11.04
N GLY A 22 9.29 8.89 -11.97
CA GLY A 22 9.84 8.95 -13.32
C GLY A 22 11.33 8.61 -13.41
N THR A 23 12.02 8.51 -12.28
CA THR A 23 13.41 8.06 -12.26
C THR A 23 13.48 6.54 -12.29
N ARG A 24 14.54 5.99 -12.89
CA ARG A 24 14.71 4.55 -12.99
C ARG A 24 15.11 3.98 -11.63
N TYR A 25 14.33 3.03 -11.12
CA TYR A 25 14.72 2.23 -9.97
C TYR A 25 15.92 1.31 -10.34
N PRO A 26 16.87 1.04 -9.42
CA PRO A 26 18.04 0.23 -9.72
C PRO A 26 17.72 -1.09 -10.45
N GLU A 27 18.54 -1.43 -11.46
CA GLU A 27 18.40 -2.67 -12.25
C GLU A 27 18.53 -3.92 -11.36
N GLY A 28 17.75 -4.97 -11.68
CA GLY A 28 17.82 -6.27 -11.00
C GLY A 28 16.74 -6.54 -9.94
N ALA A 29 15.79 -5.62 -9.75
CA ALA A 29 14.58 -5.90 -8.98
C ALA A 29 13.47 -6.45 -9.91
N ASP A 30 12.71 -7.44 -9.43
CA ASP A 30 11.52 -7.98 -10.10
C ASP A 30 10.38 -6.94 -10.08
N LEU A 31 10.55 -5.87 -10.87
CA LEU A 31 9.67 -4.72 -10.96
C LEU A 31 9.34 -4.44 -12.42
N LEU A 32 8.08 -4.10 -12.67
CA LEU A 32 7.66 -3.52 -13.94
C LEU A 32 7.70 -1.99 -13.82
N ARG A 33 8.19 -1.32 -14.86
CA ARG A 33 8.26 0.14 -14.89
C ARG A 33 7.07 0.72 -15.64
N ALA A 34 6.31 1.60 -15.00
CA ALA A 34 5.44 2.55 -15.70
C ALA A 34 6.32 3.65 -16.32
N ASN A 35 5.91 4.23 -17.45
CA ASN A 35 6.73 5.16 -18.24
C ASN A 35 6.27 6.61 -18.16
N SER A 36 5.14 6.87 -17.53
CA SER A 36 4.54 8.19 -17.36
C SER A 36 3.54 8.20 -16.22
N TRP A 37 3.02 9.38 -15.87
CA TRP A 37 1.89 9.48 -14.94
C TRP A 37 0.60 8.92 -15.57
N GLU A 38 0.43 9.05 -16.88
CA GLU A 38 -0.68 8.48 -17.63
C GLU A 38 -0.67 6.95 -17.57
N ASP A 39 0.50 6.34 -17.84
CA ASP A 39 0.70 4.88 -17.70
C ASP A 39 0.48 4.43 -16.24
N SER A 40 0.99 5.20 -15.28
CA SER A 40 0.76 4.92 -13.85
C SER A 40 -0.72 4.97 -13.48
N LEU A 41 -1.47 5.90 -14.07
CA LEU A 41 -2.91 6.05 -13.86
C LEU A 41 -3.67 4.85 -14.42
N ASP A 42 -3.29 4.39 -15.61
CA ASP A 42 -3.85 3.17 -16.21
C ASP A 42 -3.62 1.95 -15.30
N TRP A 43 -2.43 1.83 -14.70
CA TRP A 43 -2.15 0.79 -13.70
C TRP A 43 -2.97 0.91 -12.42
N CYS A 44 -3.23 2.14 -11.95
CA CYS A 44 -4.08 2.37 -10.79
C CYS A 44 -5.54 1.93 -11.03
N GLN A 45 -5.97 1.96 -12.28
CA GLN A 45 -7.32 1.57 -12.72
C GLN A 45 -7.38 0.13 -13.25
N ASN A 46 -6.24 -0.55 -13.33
CA ASN A 46 -6.18 -1.88 -13.89
C ASN A 46 -6.95 -2.86 -12.99
N PRO A 47 -7.90 -3.65 -13.53
CA PRO A 47 -8.67 -4.62 -12.75
C PRO A 47 -7.79 -5.62 -12.00
N LEU A 48 -6.62 -5.94 -12.54
CA LEU A 48 -5.67 -6.87 -11.92
C LEU A 48 -5.00 -6.24 -10.68
N THR A 49 -4.69 -4.93 -10.73
CA THR A 49 -4.23 -4.17 -9.57
C THR A 49 -5.31 -4.11 -8.48
N GLU A 50 -6.55 -3.83 -8.87
CA GLU A 50 -7.69 -3.79 -7.93
C GLU A 50 -7.87 -5.16 -7.25
N TRP A 51 -7.91 -6.23 -8.05
CA TRP A 51 -7.97 -7.60 -7.55
C TRP A 51 -6.83 -7.90 -6.57
N ALA A 52 -5.58 -7.60 -6.93
CA ALA A 52 -4.42 -7.86 -6.10
C ALA A 52 -4.48 -7.13 -4.74
N ASN A 53 -4.91 -5.87 -4.73
CA ASN A 53 -5.09 -5.12 -3.49
C ASN A 53 -6.20 -5.70 -2.60
N ILE A 54 -7.31 -6.16 -3.20
CA ILE A 54 -8.38 -6.85 -2.46
C ILE A 54 -7.85 -8.17 -1.87
N GLN A 55 -7.18 -8.98 -2.69
CA GLN A 55 -6.61 -10.25 -2.23
C GLN A 55 -5.59 -10.05 -1.11
N GLY A 56 -4.73 -9.03 -1.21
CA GLY A 56 -3.77 -8.68 -0.16
C GLY A 56 -4.44 -8.44 1.20
N GLY A 57 -5.55 -7.71 1.21
CA GLY A 57 -6.35 -7.50 2.43
C GLY A 57 -7.03 -8.78 2.93
N LEU A 58 -7.55 -9.60 2.01
CA LEU A 58 -8.22 -10.86 2.35
C LEU A 58 -7.26 -11.91 2.94
N LEU A 59 -6.01 -11.95 2.48
CA LEU A 59 -4.98 -12.83 3.05
C LEU A 59 -4.80 -12.57 4.55
N LEU A 60 -4.64 -11.29 4.93
CA LEU A 60 -4.52 -10.90 6.33
C LEU A 60 -5.80 -11.20 7.12
N TYR A 61 -6.95 -10.84 6.56
CA TYR A 61 -8.25 -11.08 7.19
C TYR A 61 -8.47 -12.56 7.49
N SER A 62 -8.24 -13.43 6.49
CA SER A 62 -8.38 -14.88 6.60
C SER A 62 -7.39 -15.48 7.59
N LYS A 63 -6.15 -15.00 7.60
CA LYS A 63 -5.16 -15.45 8.57
C LYS A 63 -5.60 -15.13 10.00
N VAL A 64 -5.94 -13.87 10.27
CA VAL A 64 -6.35 -13.43 11.61
C VAL A 64 -7.63 -14.16 12.07
N SER A 65 -8.60 -14.36 11.18
CA SER A 65 -9.87 -15.03 11.51
C SER A 65 -9.72 -16.50 11.85
N THR A 66 -8.67 -17.17 11.36
CA THR A 66 -8.43 -18.60 11.60
C THR A 66 -7.43 -18.86 12.73
N THR A 67 -6.60 -17.87 13.08
CA THR A 67 -5.55 -18.06 14.11
C THR A 67 -5.81 -17.33 15.42
N ASN A 68 -6.66 -16.30 15.45
CA ASN A 68 -6.89 -15.53 16.68
C ASN A 68 -8.29 -14.87 16.73
N ASP A 69 -9.29 -15.61 17.22
CA ASP A 69 -10.68 -15.15 17.36
C ASP A 69 -10.80 -13.82 18.12
N THR A 70 -10.04 -13.66 19.21
CA THR A 70 -10.13 -12.46 20.06
C THR A 70 -9.68 -11.21 19.30
N ARG A 71 -8.60 -11.32 18.52
CA ARG A 71 -8.08 -10.23 17.71
C ARG A 71 -8.93 -9.99 16.47
N PHE A 72 -9.49 -11.05 15.90
CA PHE A 72 -10.42 -10.96 14.79
C PHE A 72 -11.70 -10.17 15.15
N LEU A 73 -12.27 -10.38 16.34
CA LEU A 73 -13.41 -9.61 16.83
C LEU A 73 -13.15 -8.09 16.88
N GLN A 74 -11.89 -7.67 16.96
CA GLN A 74 -11.48 -6.27 16.99
C GLN A 74 -11.32 -5.65 15.59
N TRP A 75 -11.39 -6.44 14.51
CA TRP A 75 -11.08 -6.00 13.13
C TRP A 75 -11.75 -4.69 12.74
N ASN A 76 -13.07 -4.64 12.89
CA ASN A 76 -13.84 -3.46 12.51
C ASN A 76 -13.52 -2.24 13.38
N GLN A 77 -13.25 -2.45 14.67
CA GLN A 77 -12.87 -1.35 15.57
C GLN A 77 -11.49 -0.80 15.19
N VAL A 78 -10.52 -1.69 14.92
CA VAL A 78 -9.18 -1.32 14.49
C VAL A 78 -9.26 -0.55 13.17
N ALA A 79 -9.93 -1.10 12.16
CA ALA A 79 -10.09 -0.44 10.86
C ALA A 79 -10.72 0.95 10.99
N ARG A 80 -11.79 1.10 11.78
CA ARG A 80 -12.42 2.41 12.04
C ARG A 80 -11.48 3.39 12.72
N SER A 81 -10.66 2.92 13.66
CA SER A 81 -9.72 3.78 14.41
C SER A 81 -8.60 4.38 13.54
N LEU A 82 -8.34 3.77 12.37
CA LEU A 82 -7.31 4.22 11.44
C LEU A 82 -7.83 5.20 10.38
N ILE A 83 -9.14 5.32 10.18
CA ILE A 83 -9.72 6.14 9.10
C ILE A 83 -9.29 7.61 9.22
N GLU A 84 -9.62 8.25 10.34
CA GLU A 84 -9.37 9.69 10.52
C GLU A 84 -7.86 10.05 10.50
N PRO A 85 -6.97 9.33 11.22
CA PRO A 85 -5.54 9.61 11.15
C PRO A 85 -4.95 9.42 9.75
N THR A 86 -5.42 8.40 9.01
CA THR A 86 -4.95 8.14 7.63
C THR A 86 -5.44 9.21 6.67
N GLN A 87 -6.71 9.64 6.77
CA GLN A 87 -7.24 10.76 5.99
C GLN A 87 -6.46 12.04 6.24
N ARG A 88 -6.17 12.36 7.50
CA ARG A 88 -5.38 13.54 7.85
C ARG A 88 -3.96 13.48 7.26
N LEU A 89 -3.32 12.32 7.32
CA LEU A 89 -2.00 12.12 6.71
C LEU A 89 -2.06 12.30 5.18
N MET A 90 -3.08 11.73 4.54
CA MET A 90 -3.31 11.87 3.10
C MET A 90 -3.45 13.35 2.71
N GLU A 91 -4.31 14.09 3.39
CA GLU A 91 -4.63 15.48 3.05
C GLU A 91 -3.49 16.45 3.36
N SER A 92 -2.80 16.27 4.48
CA SER A 92 -1.80 17.23 4.96
C SER A 92 -0.37 16.97 4.48
N VAL A 93 -0.04 15.73 4.10
CA VAL A 93 1.33 15.33 3.74
C VAL A 93 1.41 14.74 2.34
N ILE A 94 0.59 13.73 2.05
CA ILE A 94 0.81 12.89 0.86
C ILE A 94 0.28 13.56 -0.41
N LEU A 95 -0.99 13.99 -0.41
CA LEU A 95 -1.61 14.61 -1.58
C LEU A 95 -0.90 15.90 -2.01
N PRO A 96 -0.49 16.82 -1.10
CA PRO A 96 0.28 18.00 -1.49
C PRO A 96 1.64 17.70 -2.10
N ALA A 97 2.21 16.51 -1.86
CA ALA A 97 3.51 16.12 -2.38
C ALA A 97 3.44 15.50 -3.79
N ILE A 98 2.24 15.19 -4.30
CA ILE A 98 2.09 14.63 -5.65
C ILE A 98 2.38 15.73 -6.68
N PRO A 99 3.33 15.52 -7.61
CA PRO A 99 3.75 16.54 -8.59
C PRO A 99 2.75 16.66 -9.76
N LEU A 100 1.46 16.75 -9.46
CA LEU A 100 0.38 16.93 -10.42
C LEU A 100 -0.46 18.16 -10.04
N PRO A 101 -0.91 18.99 -11.00
CA PRO A 101 -1.78 20.13 -10.71
C PRO A 101 -3.11 19.73 -10.04
N LYS A 102 -3.60 18.53 -10.36
CA LYS A 102 -4.78 17.91 -9.76
C LYS A 102 -4.56 16.40 -9.71
N THR A 103 -4.62 15.83 -8.52
CA THR A 103 -4.49 14.37 -8.35
C THR A 103 -5.74 13.65 -8.85
N PRO A 104 -5.62 12.73 -9.82
CA PRO A 104 -6.71 11.86 -10.24
C PRO A 104 -7.20 10.98 -9.08
N GLN A 105 -8.51 10.74 -9.00
CA GLN A 105 -9.10 9.90 -7.96
C GLN A 105 -8.50 8.48 -7.87
N PRO A 106 -8.16 7.79 -8.98
CA PRO A 106 -7.57 6.46 -8.89
C PRO A 106 -6.19 6.45 -8.19
N ILE A 107 -5.37 7.49 -8.40
CA ILE A 107 -4.09 7.65 -7.71
C ILE A 107 -4.33 7.86 -6.20
N THR A 108 -5.29 8.72 -5.84
CA THR A 108 -5.66 8.90 -4.42
C THR A 108 -6.15 7.60 -3.79
N ASN A 109 -6.99 6.83 -4.50
CA ASN A 109 -7.56 5.58 -4.02
C ASN A 109 -6.48 4.52 -3.79
N ILE A 110 -5.56 4.35 -4.73
CA ILE A 110 -4.52 3.32 -4.61
C ILE A 110 -3.56 3.65 -3.46
N ILE A 111 -3.15 4.91 -3.32
CA ILE A 111 -2.30 5.33 -2.21
C ILE A 111 -3.02 5.10 -0.88
N MET A 112 -4.28 5.50 -0.77
CA MET A 112 -5.09 5.26 0.43
C MET A 112 -5.18 3.77 0.77
N SER A 113 -5.38 2.91 -0.24
CA SER A 113 -5.40 1.45 -0.07
C SER A 113 -4.07 0.93 0.46
N HIS A 114 -2.94 1.34 -0.13
CA HIS A 114 -1.60 0.91 0.29
C HIS A 114 -1.28 1.35 1.73
N ILE A 115 -1.61 2.60 2.09
CA ILE A 115 -1.34 3.13 3.43
C ILE A 115 -2.24 2.44 4.47
N SER A 116 -3.54 2.36 4.19
CA SER A 116 -4.49 1.70 5.10
C SER A 116 -4.12 0.23 5.30
N GLY A 117 -3.80 -0.49 4.23
CA GLY A 117 -3.35 -1.87 4.28
C GLY A 117 -2.09 -2.04 5.12
N SER A 118 -1.09 -1.15 4.96
CA SER A 118 0.15 -1.21 5.73
C SER A 118 -0.06 -0.96 7.23
N LEU A 119 -0.97 -0.03 7.58
CA LEU A 119 -1.33 0.25 8.96
C LEU A 119 -2.08 -0.91 9.60
N ILE A 120 -3.00 -1.55 8.87
CA ILE A 120 -3.70 -2.76 9.33
C ILE A 120 -2.70 -3.92 9.53
N GLU A 121 -1.77 -4.13 8.60
CA GLU A 121 -0.69 -5.12 8.76
C GLU A 121 0.16 -4.86 10.01
N CYS A 122 0.47 -3.59 10.33
CA CYS A 122 1.14 -3.23 11.58
C CYS A 122 0.29 -3.53 12.81
N GLU A 123 -1.01 -3.20 12.78
CA GLU A 123 -1.92 -3.48 13.89
C GLU A 123 -2.04 -4.97 14.18
N TYR A 124 -1.92 -5.84 13.17
CA TYR A 124 -2.09 -7.29 13.29
C TYR A 124 -0.79 -8.10 13.22
N ARG A 125 0.37 -7.43 13.35
CA ARG A 125 1.69 -8.07 13.29
C ARG A 125 1.91 -9.10 14.40
N ASP A 126 1.21 -8.97 15.51
CA ASP A 126 1.20 -9.95 16.62
C ASP A 126 0.55 -11.28 16.22
N CYS A 127 -0.31 -11.28 15.21
CA CYS A 127 -1.09 -12.45 14.76
C CYS A 127 -0.62 -13.03 13.43
N ALA A 128 -0.18 -12.17 12.51
CA ALA A 128 0.20 -12.54 11.15
C ALA A 128 1.48 -11.81 10.72
N PRO A 129 2.62 -12.02 11.43
CA PRO A 129 3.86 -11.31 11.16
C PRO A 129 4.42 -11.56 9.75
N GLU A 130 4.06 -12.68 9.12
CA GLU A 130 4.46 -13.05 7.77
C GLU A 130 3.75 -12.26 6.66
N ILE A 131 2.59 -11.65 6.94
CA ILE A 131 1.81 -10.92 5.95
C ILE A 131 2.23 -9.44 5.96
N GLN A 132 3.07 -9.06 4.99
CA GLN A 132 3.66 -7.73 4.86
C GLN A 132 3.63 -7.19 3.42
N LEU A 133 2.53 -7.43 2.72
CA LEU A 133 2.37 -7.05 1.32
C LEU A 133 2.42 -5.53 1.15
N PHE A 134 1.55 -4.81 1.86
CA PHE A 134 1.45 -3.36 1.77
C PHE A 134 2.66 -2.66 2.41
N ASN A 135 3.17 -3.19 3.52
CA ASN A 135 4.43 -2.71 4.11
C ASN A 135 5.62 -2.86 3.14
N THR A 136 5.60 -3.85 2.25
CA THR A 136 6.60 -3.96 1.18
C THR A 136 6.45 -2.85 0.15
N LEU A 137 5.23 -2.42 -0.19
CA LEU A 137 5.00 -1.26 -1.05
C LEU A 137 5.55 0.04 -0.44
N LEU A 138 5.46 0.21 0.89
CA LEU A 138 5.98 1.40 1.57
C LEU A 138 7.49 1.60 1.39
N LYS A 139 8.26 0.54 1.15
CA LYS A 139 9.70 0.64 0.88
C LYS A 139 10.00 1.47 -0.38
N TYR A 140 9.08 1.47 -1.34
CA TYR A 140 9.22 2.26 -2.56
C TYR A 140 8.78 3.71 -2.34
N TYR A 141 7.69 3.93 -1.61
CA TYR A 141 7.28 5.27 -1.20
C TYR A 141 8.34 5.98 -0.34
N GLU A 142 9.01 5.25 0.57
CA GLU A 142 10.11 5.77 1.39
C GLU A 142 11.28 6.26 0.54
N LYS A 143 11.50 5.61 -0.61
CA LYS A 143 12.50 6.00 -1.61
C LYS A 143 11.98 7.05 -2.59
N GLY A 144 10.76 7.56 -2.43
CA GLY A 144 10.16 8.59 -3.27
C GLY A 144 9.64 8.09 -4.62
N HIS A 145 9.48 6.78 -4.80
CA HIS A 145 8.83 6.21 -5.99
C HIS A 145 7.34 5.95 -5.74
N PHE A 146 6.60 5.71 -6.81
CA PHE A 146 5.16 5.44 -6.77
C PHE A 146 4.83 4.01 -7.22
N PRO A 147 4.58 3.06 -6.29
CA PRO A 147 4.03 1.76 -6.65
C PRO A 147 2.58 1.94 -7.09
N CYS A 148 2.35 1.85 -8.40
CA CYS A 148 1.10 2.21 -9.05
C CYS A 148 0.26 0.99 -9.48
N GLY A 149 0.76 -0.22 -9.28
CA GLY A 149 -0.02 -1.42 -9.59
C GLY A 149 0.69 -2.74 -9.33
N TRP A 150 0.03 -3.81 -9.76
CA TRP A 150 0.51 -5.18 -9.66
C TRP A 150 0.35 -5.91 -11.00
N VAL A 151 1.23 -6.88 -11.25
CA VAL A 151 1.12 -7.84 -12.35
C VAL A 151 1.28 -9.25 -11.80
N CYS A 152 0.37 -10.13 -12.17
CA CYS A 152 0.44 -11.57 -11.93
C CYS A 152 0.16 -12.26 -13.26
N ASN A 153 0.89 -13.33 -13.59
CA ASN A 153 0.62 -14.11 -14.80
C ASN A 153 -0.57 -15.05 -14.57
N HIS A 154 -0.70 -15.58 -13.36
CA HIS A 154 -1.81 -16.41 -12.91
C HIS A 154 -2.28 -15.99 -11.51
N GLU A 155 -3.51 -16.35 -11.13
CA GLU A 155 -4.04 -16.05 -9.80
C GLU A 155 -3.20 -16.72 -8.69
N ASP A 156 -2.73 -17.95 -8.93
CA ASP A 156 -1.87 -18.73 -8.01
C ASP A 156 -0.47 -18.11 -7.81
N ASP A 157 -0.09 -17.12 -8.61
CA ASP A 157 1.17 -16.40 -8.44
C ASP A 157 1.09 -15.36 -7.33
N PHE A 158 -0.11 -14.98 -6.87
CA PHE A 158 -0.26 -13.97 -5.82
C PHE A 158 -0.30 -14.61 -4.42
N PRO A 159 0.43 -14.06 -3.42
CA PRO A 159 1.25 -12.85 -3.49
C PRO A 159 2.72 -13.10 -3.92
N ASP A 160 3.18 -14.34 -3.91
CA ASP A 160 4.61 -14.68 -3.87
C ASP A 160 5.41 -14.32 -5.13
N LYS A 161 4.77 -14.31 -6.28
CA LYS A 161 5.36 -14.03 -7.60
C LYS A 161 4.71 -12.82 -8.27
N ALA A 162 3.95 -12.02 -7.52
CA ALA A 162 3.38 -10.78 -8.00
C ALA A 162 4.50 -9.77 -8.27
N ILE A 163 4.48 -9.15 -9.44
CA ILE A 163 5.42 -8.11 -9.85
C ILE A 163 4.78 -6.76 -9.53
N ILE A 164 5.52 -5.90 -8.82
CA ILE A 164 5.07 -4.54 -8.53
C ILE A 164 5.32 -3.66 -9.75
N VAL A 165 4.33 -2.86 -10.11
CA VAL A 165 4.49 -1.79 -11.12
C VAL A 165 4.87 -0.50 -10.41
N LEU A 166 5.96 0.12 -10.85
CA LEU A 166 6.57 1.28 -10.21
C LEU A 166 6.80 2.43 -11.19
N TRP A 167 6.49 3.65 -10.73
CA TRP A 167 6.82 4.92 -11.39
C TRP A 167 7.85 5.73 -10.61
#